data_AF-A0A951KH63-F1
#
_entry.id   AF-A0A951KH63-F1
#
_cell.length_a   1.000
_cell.length_b   1.000
_cell.length_c   1.000
_cell.angle_alpha   90.00
_cell.angle_beta   90.00
_cell.angle_gamma   90.00
#
_symmetry.space_group_name_H-M   'P 1'
#
loop_
_entity.id
_entity.type
_entity.pdbx_description
1 polymer ?
#
loop_
_entity_poly.entity_id
_entity_poly.type
_entity_poly.pdbx_seq_one_letter_code
_entity_poly.pdbx_strand_id
1 'polypeptide(L)' 'VPCCVVVTERDRLVRPREQRALAEALGAPVVTVDADHDAPLVRPERFASAVRHAVETVARAAPSGAQSVESFPTSKRSS' A
#
# COMPACT_ATOMS: atom_id res chain seq x y z
N VAL A 1 1.26 8.81 -10.28
CA VAL A 1 0.53 8.38 -9.07
C VAL A 1 1.56 7.90 -8.05
N PRO A 2 1.56 8.37 -6.79
CA PRO A 2 2.43 7.84 -5.75
C PRO A 2 2.16 6.35 -5.51
N CYS A 3 3.21 5.51 -5.48
CA CYS A 3 3.05 4.06 -5.31
C CYS A 3 4.22 3.44 -4.53
N CYS A 4 4.01 2.24 -4.03
CA CYS A 4 4.98 1.39 -3.34
C CYS A 4 4.67 -0.07 -3.70
N VAL A 5 5.69 -0.90 -3.88
CA VAL A 5 5.52 -2.31 -4.22
C VAL A 5 5.78 -3.17 -2.99
N VAL A 6 4.80 -3.98 -2.61
CA VAL A 6 4.97 -5.02 -1.58
C VAL A 6 5.52 -6.27 -2.26
N VAL A 7 6.70 -6.72 -1.86
CA VAL A 7 7.38 -7.90 -2.44
C VAL A 7 7.22 -9.12 -1.55
N THR A 8 6.55 -10.15 -2.05
CA THR A 8 6.47 -11.48 -1.43
C THR A 8 7.72 -12.30 -1.77
N GLU A 9 8.63 -12.48 -0.82
CA GLU A 9 9.99 -12.99 -1.10
C GLU A 9 10.06 -14.46 -1.55
N ARG A 10 8.98 -15.23 -1.35
CA ARG A 10 8.91 -16.64 -1.72
C ARG A 10 7.85 -16.92 -2.78
N ASP A 11 7.31 -15.87 -3.41
CA ASP A 11 6.26 -15.99 -4.40
C ASP A 11 6.71 -16.82 -5.61
N ARG A 12 5.97 -17.90 -5.86
CA ARG A 12 6.25 -18.81 -6.98
C ARG A 12 5.45 -18.49 -8.23
N LEU A 13 4.37 -17.72 -8.10
CA LEU A 13 3.48 -17.36 -9.20
C LEU A 13 3.99 -16.11 -9.93
N VAL A 14 4.31 -15.06 -9.16
CA VAL A 14 4.96 -13.85 -9.66
C VAL A 14 6.29 -13.74 -8.94
N ARG A 15 7.39 -14.08 -9.59
CA ARG A 15 8.67 -14.26 -8.89
C ARG A 15 9.12 -12.94 -8.25
N PRO A 16 9.81 -12.96 -7.09
CA PRO A 16 10.27 -11.73 -6.43
C PRO A 16 11.08 -10.79 -7.35
N ARG A 17 11.83 -11.37 -8.30
CA ARG A 17 12.58 -10.60 -9.31
C ARG A 17 11.67 -9.75 -10.21
N GLU A 18 10.50 -10.26 -10.59
CA GLU A 18 9.55 -9.57 -11.47
C GLU A 18 8.84 -8.46 -10.70
N GLN A 19 8.52 -8.70 -9.42
CA GLN A 19 7.97 -7.67 -8.53
C GLN A 19 8.96 -6.53 -8.29
N ARG A 20 10.26 -6.85 -8.11
CA ARG A 20 11.32 -5.84 -7.98
C ARG A 20 11.55 -5.08 -9.29
N ALA A 21 11.50 -5.76 -10.44
CA ALA A 21 11.59 -5.10 -11.75
C ALA A 21 10.43 -4.11 -11.97
N LEU A 22 9.22 -4.44 -11.51
CA LEU A 22 8.10 -3.50 -11.50
C LEU A 22 8.41 -2.27 -10.62
N ALA A 23 8.93 -2.47 -9.42
CA ALA A 23 9.28 -1.36 -8.53
C ALA A 23 10.34 -0.44 -9.16
N GLU A 24 11.35 -1.02 -9.79
CA GLU A 24 12.39 -0.29 -10.51
C GLU A 24 11.81 0.53 -11.68
N ALA A 25 10.99 -0.10 -12.53
CA ALA A 25 10.34 0.57 -13.65
C ALA A 25 9.43 1.73 -13.21
N LEU A 26 8.86 1.64 -12.00
CA LEU A 26 8.03 2.69 -11.40
C LEU A 26 8.83 3.73 -10.61
N GLY A 27 10.13 3.52 -10.36
CA GLY A 27 10.90 4.33 -9.42
C GLY A 27 10.31 4.32 -8.00
N ALA A 28 9.66 3.21 -7.63
CA ALA A 28 8.86 3.11 -6.42
C ALA A 28 9.63 2.43 -5.27
N PRO A 29 9.40 2.84 -4.01
CA PRO A 29 9.94 2.13 -2.85
C PRO A 29 9.36 0.71 -2.75
N VAL A 30 10.12 -0.16 -2.08
CA VAL A 30 9.76 -1.58 -1.86
C VAL A 30 9.60 -1.85 -0.37
N VAL A 31 8.53 -2.57 -0.02
CA VAL A 31 8.36 -3.21 1.30
C VAL A 31 8.39 -4.72 1.09
N THR A 32 9.27 -5.45 1.78
CA THR A 32 9.33 -6.90 1.65
C THR A 32 8.48 -7.60 2.70
N VAL A 33 7.91 -8.74 2.32
CA VAL A 33 7.26 -9.69 3.21
C VAL A 33 7.79 -11.09 2.91
N ASP A 34 8.34 -11.72 3.94
CA ASP A 34 8.89 -13.07 3.83
C ASP A 34 7.74 -14.12 3.85
N ALA A 35 7.06 -14.23 2.72
CA ALA A 35 5.90 -15.07 2.47
C ALA A 35 5.76 -15.43 0.98
N ASP A 36 4.89 -16.41 0.68
CA ASP A 36 4.53 -16.81 -0.70
C ASP A 36 3.33 -15.97 -1.18
N HIS A 37 2.85 -16.22 -2.40
CA HIS A 37 1.77 -15.50 -3.06
C HIS A 37 0.47 -15.45 -2.25
N ASP A 38 0.18 -16.52 -1.51
CA ASP A 38 -1.04 -16.72 -0.74
C ASP A 38 -1.02 -15.99 0.62
N ALA A 39 0.01 -15.20 0.92
CA ALA A 39 0.14 -14.46 2.18
C ALA A 39 -1.12 -13.70 2.64
N PRO A 40 -1.90 -13.04 1.76
CA PRO A 40 -3.15 -12.39 2.17
C PRO A 40 -4.17 -13.35 2.79
N LEU A 41 -4.13 -14.64 2.40
CA LEU A 41 -5.03 -15.68 2.86
C LEU A 41 -4.46 -16.46 4.06
N VAL A 42 -3.19 -16.84 4.00
CA VAL A 42 -2.58 -17.76 5.00
C VAL A 42 -1.84 -17.05 6.13
N ARG A 43 -1.49 -15.77 5.95
CA ARG A 43 -0.79 -14.94 6.96
C ARG A 43 -1.32 -13.49 6.93
N PRO A 44 -2.63 -13.28 7.13
CA PRO A 44 -3.28 -11.99 6.90
C PRO A 44 -2.67 -10.86 7.75
N GLU A 45 -2.27 -11.12 9.00
CA GLU A 45 -1.68 -10.09 9.88
C GLU A 45 -0.32 -9.64 9.37
N ARG A 46 0.50 -10.59 8.89
CA ARG A 46 1.83 -10.29 8.35
C ARG A 46 1.72 -9.50 7.04
N PHE A 47 0.80 -9.90 6.17
CA PHE A 47 0.53 -9.18 4.93
C PHE A 47 -0.05 -7.78 5.19
N ALA A 48 -1.03 -7.66 6.11
CA ALA A 48 -1.63 -6.39 6.48
C ALA A 48 -0.61 -5.42 7.09
N SER A 49 0.32 -5.90 7.91
CA SER A 49 1.43 -5.09 8.42
C SER A 49 2.32 -4.54 7.30
N ALA A 50 2.64 -5.37 6.29
CA ALA A 50 3.43 -4.93 5.13
C ALA A 50 2.69 -3.90 4.28
N VAL A 51 1.39 -4.12 4.01
CA VAL A 51 0.53 -3.17 3.28
C VAL A 51 0.43 -1.85 4.03
N ARG A 52 0.20 -1.88 5.34
CA ARG A 52 0.14 -0.67 6.17
C ARG A 52 1.45 0.11 6.07
N HIS A 53 2.59 -0.55 6.17
CA HIS A 53 3.90 0.08 6.03
C HIS A 53 4.10 0.69 4.62
N ALA A 54 3.64 0.01 3.57
CA ALA A 54 3.68 0.55 2.21
C ALA A 54 2.83 1.82 2.07
N VAL A 55 1.61 1.83 2.63
CA VAL A 55 0.74 3.02 2.64
C VAL A 55 1.38 4.17 3.41
N GLU A 56 1.94 3.92 4.59
CA GLU A 56 2.65 4.94 5.38
C GLU A 56 3.87 5.50 4.63
N THR A 57 4.57 4.66 3.85
CA THR A 57 5.69 5.07 3.00
C THR A 57 5.23 6.02 1.89
N VAL A 58 4.15 5.67 1.19
CA VAL A 58 3.58 6.50 0.12
C VAL A 58 3.01 7.81 0.67
N ALA A 59 2.28 7.75 1.79
CA ALA A 59 1.66 8.92 2.40
C ALA A 59 2.68 9.95 2.87
N ARG A 60 3.86 9.52 3.33
CA ARG A 60 4.96 10.41 3.73
C ARG A 60 5.63 11.08 2.53
N ALA A 61 5.70 10.39 1.40
CA ALA A 61 6.31 10.90 0.17
C ALA A 61 5.35 11.75 -0.67
N ALA A 62 4.04 11.60 -0.45
CA ALA A 62 3.04 12.40 -1.15
C ALA A 62 3.17 13.89 -0.74
N PRO A 63 3.25 14.82 -1.70
CA PRO A 63 3.21 16.23 -1.38
C PRO A 63 1.90 16.54 -0.65
N SER A 64 1.94 17.45 0.33
CA SER A 64 0.78 17.93 1.09
C SER A 64 -0.16 18.79 0.23
N GLY A 65 -0.64 18.25 -0.88
CA GLY A 65 -1.62 18.86 -1.75
C GLY A 65 -3.00 18.30 -1.46
N ALA A 66 -3.87 19.15 -0.92
CA ALA A 66 -5.30 18.95 -0.67
C ALA A 66 -5.68 17.96 0.45
N GLN A 67 -5.60 18.43 1.70
CA GLN A 67 -6.62 18.08 2.70
C GLN A 67 -7.53 19.29 2.92
N SER A 68 -8.44 19.53 1.98
CA SER A 68 -9.68 20.24 2.29
C SER A 68 -10.71 19.18 2.62
N VAL A 69 -10.79 18.79 3.88
CA VAL A 69 -11.96 18.08 4.39
C VAL A 69 -13.10 19.10 4.44
N GLU A 70 -13.95 19.08 3.43
CA GLU A 70 -15.17 19.89 3.43
C GLU A 70 -16.09 19.34 4.52
N SER A 71 -16.27 20.11 5.58
CA SER A 71 -17.20 19.82 6.67
C SER A 71 -18.61 19.67 6.12
N PHE A 72 -19.20 18.48 6.28
CA PHE A 72 -20.60 18.23 5.96
C PHE A 72 -21.51 19.13 6.82
N PRO A 73 -22.39 19.96 6.23
CA PRO A 73 -23.34 20.73 7.01
C PRO A 73 -24.41 19.79 7.57
N THR A 74 -24.49 19.66 8.89
CA THR A 74 -25.63 19.04 9.57
C THR A 74 -26.84 19.96 9.42
N SER A 75 -27.73 19.64 8.48
CA SER A 75 -29.01 20.35 8.35
C SER A 75 -29.87 20.11 9.60
N LYS A 76 -30.18 21.18 10.32
CA LYS A 76 -31.25 21.20 11.33
C LYS A 76 -32.57 20.84 10.65
N ARG A 77 -33.28 19.82 11.13
CA ARG A 77 -34.71 19.65 10.85
C ARG A 77 -35.47 20.46 11.89
N SER A 78 -36.15 21.50 11.44
CA SER A 78 -37.18 22.19 12.21
C SER A 78 -38.48 21.40 12.13
N SER A 79 -39.13 21.20 13.27
CA SER A 79 -40.57 21.07 13.42
C SER A 79 -40.95 21.79 14.70
#